data_AF-A0A8J7KIQ0-F1
#
_entry.id   AF-A0A8J7KIQ0-F1
#
_cell.length_a   1.000
_cell.length_b   1.000
_cell.length_c   1.000
_cell.angle_alpha   90.00
_cell.angle_beta   90.00
_cell.angle_gamma   90.00
#
_symmetry.space_group_name_H-M   'P 1'
#
loop_
_entity.id
_entity.type
_entity.pdbx_description
1 polymer ?
#
loop_
_entity_poly.entity_id
_entity_poly.type
_entity_poly.pdbx_seq_one_letter_code
_entity_poly.pdbx_strand_id
1 'polypeptide(L)'
;MRNLILTLSLLGSSYLMAQTEATFISNNSLPSSGVSVIESEKTETITETTEVKKITYHDHVFEAQSFNIPIIENNEQMDSLILANQLIPVPEDGEGYMIQKLTHSRAFLNQDAFLLLKDISNQFYAETNHKLSISSLTRTIESQNKLRRVNSNATKGESSHSYGASFDISYSKYGEKSGRNYANERVVQALLDRLVEEGKIYYIKERRQPCFHVTVRNTKIDFKNMVKS
;
A
#
# COMPACT_ATOMS: atom_id res chain seq x y z
N MET A 1 27.32 31.08 -45.61
CA MET A 1 28.24 29.96 -45.92
C MET A 1 28.25 29.00 -44.74
N ARG A 2 27.92 27.73 -44.99
CA ARG A 2 28.06 26.52 -44.14
C ARG A 2 27.39 26.52 -42.74
N ASN A 3 26.16 26.01 -42.70
CA ASN A 3 25.61 25.33 -41.51
C ASN A 3 25.95 23.83 -41.61
N LEU A 4 26.55 23.31 -40.54
CA LEU A 4 27.05 21.95 -40.40
C LEU A 4 25.91 21.05 -39.86
N ILE A 5 25.46 20.08 -40.67
CA ILE A 5 24.52 19.04 -40.25
C ILE A 5 25.34 17.86 -39.72
N LEU A 6 25.20 17.56 -38.42
CA LEU A 6 25.68 16.32 -37.81
C LEU A 6 24.54 15.31 -37.77
N THR A 7 24.61 14.30 -38.64
CA THR A 7 23.81 13.07 -38.53
C THR A 7 24.61 12.04 -37.76
N LEU A 8 24.12 11.63 -36.60
CA LEU A 8 24.67 10.52 -35.81
C LEU A 8 23.72 9.32 -35.93
N SER A 9 24.15 8.32 -36.70
CA SER A 9 23.51 7.00 -36.79
C SER A 9 24.00 6.11 -35.65
N LEU A 10 23.08 5.54 -34.86
CA LEU A 10 23.38 4.44 -33.95
C LEU A 10 22.55 3.21 -34.31
N LEU A 11 23.26 2.09 -34.53
CA LEU A 11 22.74 0.77 -34.81
C LEU A 11 22.16 0.10 -33.56
N GLY A 12 21.03 -0.60 -33.77
CA GLY A 12 20.77 -2.00 -33.40
C GLY A 12 20.94 -2.46 -31.94
N SER A 13 19.88 -3.04 -31.38
CA SER A 13 19.85 -4.48 -31.09
C SER A 13 18.42 -4.91 -30.70
N SER A 14 17.80 -5.76 -31.52
CA SER A 14 16.51 -6.40 -31.27
C SER A 14 16.74 -7.75 -30.59
N TYR A 15 16.24 -7.93 -29.37
CA TYR A 15 16.32 -9.19 -28.63
C TYR A 15 15.08 -10.04 -28.92
N LEU A 16 15.30 -11.17 -29.60
CA LEU A 16 14.32 -12.19 -29.90
C LEU A 16 14.34 -13.22 -28.76
N MET A 17 13.22 -13.40 -28.06
CA MET A 17 13.08 -14.43 -27.02
C MET A 17 12.63 -15.75 -27.65
N ALA A 18 13.48 -16.77 -27.52
CA ALA A 18 13.22 -18.13 -27.97
C ALA A 18 12.30 -18.87 -26.99
N GLN A 19 11.30 -19.53 -27.55
CA GLN A 19 10.49 -20.56 -26.89
C GLN A 19 11.31 -21.82 -26.67
N THR A 20 11.09 -22.51 -25.56
CA THR A 20 11.22 -23.98 -25.51
C THR A 20 10.22 -24.56 -24.52
N GLU A 21 9.30 -25.35 -25.07
CA GLU A 21 8.50 -26.36 -24.37
C GLU A 21 9.37 -27.60 -24.14
N ALA A 22 9.16 -28.31 -23.04
CA ALA A 22 9.47 -29.74 -22.97
C ALA A 22 8.59 -30.45 -21.94
N THR A 23 8.09 -31.58 -22.41
CA THR A 23 6.96 -32.36 -21.91
C THR A 23 7.42 -33.53 -21.04
N PHE A 24 6.46 -34.05 -20.28
CA PHE A 24 6.49 -35.09 -19.26
C PHE A 24 6.71 -36.54 -19.79
N ILE A 25 7.09 -37.45 -18.86
CA ILE A 25 7.00 -38.95 -18.84
C ILE A 25 8.20 -39.78 -19.36
N SER A 26 8.88 -40.50 -18.45
CA SER A 26 8.68 -41.96 -18.23
C SER A 26 9.80 -42.58 -17.37
N ASN A 27 9.43 -43.27 -16.28
CA ASN A 27 10.28 -44.23 -15.57
C ASN A 27 9.64 -45.63 -15.69
N ASN A 28 10.43 -46.64 -16.08
CA ASN A 28 10.47 -47.95 -15.42
C ASN A 28 11.43 -48.93 -16.11
N SER A 29 12.34 -49.55 -15.34
CA SER A 29 12.81 -50.94 -15.47
C SER A 29 13.60 -51.36 -14.21
N LEU A 30 13.32 -52.57 -13.70
CA LEU A 30 13.75 -53.24 -12.45
C LEU A 30 15.17 -53.89 -12.53
N PRO A 31 15.59 -54.86 -11.65
CA PRO A 31 15.96 -54.76 -10.22
C PRO A 31 17.34 -55.43 -9.87
N SER A 32 17.90 -55.20 -8.68
CA SER A 32 18.60 -56.22 -7.85
C SER A 32 18.96 -55.62 -6.48
N SER A 33 18.42 -56.14 -5.38
CA SER A 33 19.06 -57.05 -4.41
C SER A 33 20.12 -56.39 -3.52
N GLY A 34 19.78 -56.18 -2.24
CA GLY A 34 20.75 -55.83 -1.21
C GLY A 34 20.09 -55.24 0.03
N VAL A 35 19.73 -56.11 0.98
CA VAL A 35 19.19 -55.75 2.30
C VAL A 35 20.30 -55.17 3.18
N SER A 36 20.07 -54.00 3.78
CA SER A 36 20.59 -53.67 5.12
C SER A 36 19.79 -52.54 5.77
N VAL A 37 19.31 -52.83 6.97
CA VAL A 37 18.49 -52.03 7.88
C VAL A 37 19.27 -50.82 8.42
N ILE A 38 18.76 -49.60 8.24
CA ILE A 38 19.15 -48.40 9.02
C ILE A 38 17.89 -47.53 9.24
N GLU A 39 17.86 -46.91 10.42
CA GLU A 39 16.81 -46.16 11.11
C GLU A 39 15.96 -45.19 10.26
N SER A 40 14.70 -45.07 10.67
CA SER A 40 13.68 -44.18 10.11
C SER A 40 13.98 -42.71 10.40
N GLU A 41 14.63 -42.03 9.46
CA GLU A 41 14.51 -40.58 9.33
C GLU A 41 13.26 -40.25 8.51
N LYS A 42 12.26 -39.69 9.17
CA LYS A 42 11.06 -39.15 8.55
C LYS A 42 11.45 -37.84 7.86
N THR A 43 11.91 -37.93 6.61
CA THR A 43 12.13 -36.76 5.76
C THR A 43 10.77 -36.15 5.42
N GLU A 44 10.32 -35.18 6.20
CA GLU A 44 9.20 -34.32 5.85
C GLU A 44 9.68 -33.39 4.71
N THR A 45 9.33 -33.77 3.48
CA THR A 45 9.28 -32.84 2.35
C THR A 45 8.37 -31.68 2.72
N ILE A 46 8.98 -30.56 3.15
CA ILE A 46 8.30 -29.27 3.27
C ILE A 46 8.00 -28.80 1.85
N THR A 47 6.82 -29.16 1.36
CA THR A 47 6.19 -28.43 0.27
C THR A 47 5.82 -27.05 0.84
N GLU A 48 6.68 -26.05 0.61
CA GLU A 48 6.33 -24.64 0.80
C GLU A 48 5.21 -24.28 -0.17
N THR A 49 3.97 -24.58 0.24
CA THR A 49 2.80 -23.87 -0.27
C THR A 49 2.92 -22.44 0.25
N THR A 50 3.37 -21.51 -0.59
CA THR A 50 3.28 -20.06 -0.34
C THR A 50 1.81 -19.67 -0.19
N GLU A 51 1.30 -19.81 1.02
CA GLU A 51 0.02 -19.28 1.45
C GLU A 51 0.18 -17.74 1.48
N VAL A 52 -0.51 -17.04 0.57
CA VAL A 52 -0.45 -15.57 0.53
C VAL A 52 -1.01 -15.05 1.85
N LYS A 53 -0.13 -14.56 2.74
CA LYS A 53 -0.52 -14.00 4.03
C LYS A 53 -1.55 -12.90 3.81
N LYS A 54 -2.78 -13.13 4.28
CA LYS A 54 -3.84 -12.13 4.25
C LYS A 54 -3.48 -11.00 5.22
N ILE A 55 -3.29 -9.79 4.69
CA ILE A 55 -3.04 -8.59 5.50
C ILE A 55 -4.26 -8.28 6.37
N THR A 56 -4.01 -8.07 7.66
CA THR A 56 -5.01 -7.75 8.69
C THR A 56 -4.89 -6.30 9.11
N TYR A 57 -5.92 -5.75 9.77
CA TYR A 57 -5.84 -4.39 10.32
C TYR A 57 -4.69 -4.22 11.34
N HIS A 58 -4.31 -5.29 12.05
CA HIS A 58 -3.16 -5.23 12.95
C HIS A 58 -1.85 -4.97 12.20
N ASP A 59 -1.67 -5.57 11.01
CA ASP A 59 -0.50 -5.32 10.17
C ASP A 59 -0.44 -3.85 9.73
N HIS A 60 -1.59 -3.18 9.51
CA HIS A 60 -1.63 -1.74 9.24
C HIS A 60 -1.16 -0.90 10.42
N VAL A 61 -1.61 -1.23 11.65
CA VAL A 61 -1.17 -0.49 12.85
C VAL A 61 0.32 -0.67 13.07
N PHE A 62 0.82 -1.90 12.97
CA PHE A 62 2.23 -2.23 13.11
C PHE A 62 3.10 -1.49 12.10
N GLU A 63 2.67 -1.45 10.83
CA GLU A 63 3.40 -0.72 9.79
C GLU A 63 3.38 0.78 10.04
N ALA A 64 2.25 1.35 10.45
CA ALA A 64 2.12 2.77 10.74
C ALA A 64 3.04 3.22 11.91
N GLN A 65 3.22 2.36 12.93
CA GLN A 65 4.13 2.60 14.06
C GLN A 65 5.60 2.71 13.65
N SER A 66 5.97 2.12 12.51
CA SER A 66 7.36 2.02 12.08
C SER A 66 7.97 3.37 11.64
N PHE A 67 7.19 4.43 11.48
CA PHE A 67 7.65 5.76 11.03
C PHE A 67 8.26 6.64 12.14
N ASN A 68 8.49 6.10 13.34
CA ASN A 68 9.02 6.84 14.50
C ASN A 68 8.20 8.10 14.87
N ILE A 69 6.91 8.10 14.53
CA ILE A 69 5.96 9.10 15.01
C ILE A 69 5.27 8.50 16.23
N PRO A 70 5.30 9.15 17.40
CA PRO A 70 4.58 8.64 18.56
C PRO A 70 3.08 8.63 18.27
N ILE A 71 2.36 7.72 18.92
CA ILE A 71 0.90 7.72 18.87
C ILE A 71 0.37 9.10 19.26
N ILE A 72 -0.54 9.64 18.43
CA ILE A 72 -1.03 11.00 18.60
C ILE A 72 -2.26 10.99 19.49
N GLU A 73 -2.09 11.33 20.76
CA GLU A 73 -3.16 11.27 21.76
C GLU A 73 -4.24 12.34 21.54
N ASN A 74 -3.81 13.59 21.35
CA ASN A 74 -4.67 14.76 21.32
C ASN A 74 -4.19 15.82 20.31
N ASN A 75 -4.92 16.93 20.21
CA ASN A 75 -4.60 18.00 19.25
C ASN A 75 -3.30 18.75 19.60
N GLU A 76 -2.99 18.92 20.88
CA GLU A 76 -1.76 19.62 21.33
C GLU A 76 -0.51 18.83 20.92
N GLN A 77 -0.53 17.51 21.09
CA GLN A 77 0.54 16.65 20.60
C GLN A 77 0.63 16.67 19.07
N MET A 78 -0.50 16.67 18.35
CA MET A 78 -0.49 16.83 16.90
C MET A 78 0.17 18.14 16.47
N ASP A 79 -0.18 19.25 17.13
CA ASP A 79 0.39 20.56 16.82
C ASP A 79 1.90 20.58 17.11
N SER A 80 2.36 19.90 18.16
CA SER A 80 3.78 19.73 18.47
C SER A 80 4.54 18.96 17.38
N LEU A 81 3.93 17.90 16.83
CA LEU A 81 4.51 17.12 15.73
C LEU A 81 4.54 17.91 14.41
N ILE A 82 3.56 18.79 14.19
CA ILE A 82 3.55 19.71 13.05
C ILE A 82 4.69 20.71 13.18
N LEU A 83 4.87 21.32 14.35
CA LEU A 83 5.98 22.25 14.62
C LEU A 83 7.36 21.58 14.48
N ALA A 84 7.44 20.29 14.80
CA ALA A 84 8.65 19.48 14.62
C ALA A 84 8.85 18.97 13.17
N ASN A 85 8.00 19.36 12.21
CA ASN A 85 8.00 18.88 10.81
C ASN A 85 7.88 17.35 10.65
N GLN A 86 7.35 16.64 11.64
CA GLN A 86 7.08 15.20 11.54
C GLN A 86 5.73 14.93 10.87
N LEU A 87 4.79 15.87 10.99
CA LEU A 87 3.54 15.90 10.25
C LEU A 87 3.50 17.15 9.38
N ILE A 88 3.16 16.97 8.11
CA ILE A 88 3.06 18.05 7.14
C ILE A 88 1.60 18.27 6.74
N PRO A 89 1.21 19.54 6.50
CA PRO A 89 -0.15 19.86 6.05
C PRO A 89 -0.39 19.29 4.66
N VAL A 90 -1.56 18.70 4.46
CA VAL A 90 -2.07 18.25 3.16
C VAL A 90 -3.04 19.32 2.67
N PRO A 91 -2.78 19.98 1.52
CA PRO A 91 -3.70 20.97 0.95
C PRO A 91 -5.10 20.40 0.72
N GLU A 92 -6.14 21.19 1.02
CA GLU A 92 -7.54 20.77 0.85
C GLU A 92 -7.89 20.43 -0.60
N ASP A 93 -7.33 21.19 -1.54
CA ASP A 93 -7.40 20.89 -2.96
C ASP A 93 -5.98 20.77 -3.52
N GLY A 94 -5.65 19.59 -4.04
CA GLY A 94 -4.33 19.26 -4.56
C GLY A 94 -4.37 18.81 -6.00
N GLU A 95 -3.20 18.50 -6.54
CA GLU A 95 -3.09 17.90 -7.86
C GLU A 95 -3.68 16.48 -7.81
N GLY A 96 -4.73 16.23 -8.59
CA GLY A 96 -5.39 14.93 -8.67
C GLY A 96 -6.21 14.48 -7.46
N TYR A 97 -6.34 15.28 -6.38
CA TYR A 97 -7.18 14.94 -5.22
C TYR A 97 -7.84 16.16 -4.57
N MET A 98 -8.88 15.90 -3.80
CA MET A 98 -9.55 16.88 -2.94
C MET A 98 -9.90 16.23 -1.59
N ILE A 99 -9.67 16.94 -0.49
CA ILE A 99 -10.02 16.50 0.86
C ILE A 99 -11.52 16.77 1.10
N GLN A 100 -12.23 15.76 1.59
CA GLN A 100 -13.61 15.91 2.02
C GLN A 100 -13.69 16.67 3.35
N LYS A 101 -14.86 17.16 3.73
CA LYS A 101 -15.06 17.71 5.06
C LYS A 101 -14.73 16.66 6.13
N LEU A 102 -13.64 16.88 6.87
CA LEU A 102 -13.18 15.97 7.91
C LEU A 102 -13.92 16.25 9.23
N THR A 103 -14.46 15.21 9.86
CA THR A 103 -15.18 15.32 11.14
C THR A 103 -14.40 14.77 12.33
N HIS A 104 -13.54 13.78 12.08
CA HIS A 104 -12.80 13.05 13.12
C HIS A 104 -11.32 12.84 12.76
N SER A 105 -10.79 13.60 11.80
CA SER A 105 -9.38 13.62 11.39
C SER A 105 -8.96 15.03 11.00
N ARG A 106 -7.65 15.27 10.88
CA ARG A 106 -7.08 16.53 10.39
C ARG A 106 -6.22 16.26 9.15
N ALA A 107 -6.13 17.24 8.25
CA ALA A 107 -5.43 17.14 6.98
C ALA A 107 -3.90 17.23 7.13
N PHE A 108 -3.33 16.25 7.84
CA PHE A 108 -1.90 16.10 8.03
C PHE A 108 -1.52 14.66 7.73
N LEU A 109 -0.30 14.46 7.26
CA LEU A 109 0.33 13.16 7.06
C LEU A 109 1.82 13.27 7.37
N ASN A 110 2.49 12.14 7.59
CA ASN A 110 3.94 12.12 7.50
C ASN A 110 4.39 12.33 6.05
N GLN A 111 5.67 12.67 5.85
CA GLN A 111 6.20 13.01 4.53
C GLN A 111 6.01 11.88 3.50
N ASP A 112 6.34 10.64 3.88
CA ASP A 112 6.28 9.49 2.96
C ASP A 112 4.84 9.20 2.54
N ALA A 113 3.89 9.30 3.48
CA ALA A 113 2.47 9.13 3.22
C ALA A 113 1.88 10.22 2.32
N PHE A 114 2.30 11.48 2.50
CA PHE A 114 1.87 12.56 1.61
C PHE A 114 2.41 12.41 0.19
N LEU A 115 3.68 12.03 0.04
CA LEU A 115 4.29 11.79 -1.28
C LEU A 115 3.57 10.67 -2.02
N LEU A 116 3.22 9.59 -1.33
CA LEU A 116 2.48 8.49 -1.93
C LEU A 116 1.04 8.89 -2.29
N LEU A 117 0.36 9.66 -1.43
CA LEU A 117 -0.96 10.21 -1.75
C LEU A 117 -0.91 11.02 -3.04
N LYS A 118 0.09 11.89 -3.20
CA LYS A 118 0.28 12.67 -4.44
C LYS A 118 0.51 11.79 -5.66
N ASP A 119 1.37 10.78 -5.54
CA ASP A 119 1.68 9.85 -6.63
C ASP A 119 0.44 9.10 -7.12
N ILE A 120 -0.32 8.50 -6.18
CA ILE A 120 -1.59 7.82 -6.48
C ILE A 120 -2.57 8.77 -7.15
N SER A 121 -2.68 9.99 -6.63
CA SER A 121 -3.63 11.00 -7.11
C SER A 121 -3.29 11.49 -8.52
N ASN A 122 -2.01 11.72 -8.80
CA ASN A 122 -1.54 12.16 -10.10
C ASN A 122 -1.71 11.07 -11.16
N GLN A 123 -1.38 9.81 -10.85
CA GLN A 123 -1.60 8.69 -11.76
C GLN A 123 -3.09 8.48 -12.05
N PHE A 124 -3.94 8.51 -11.01
CA PHE A 124 -5.39 8.40 -11.17
C PHE A 124 -5.97 9.55 -12.02
N TYR A 125 -5.52 10.78 -11.78
CA TYR A 125 -5.98 11.95 -12.53
C TYR A 125 -5.55 11.88 -13.99
N ALA A 126 -4.32 11.45 -14.28
CA ALA A 126 -3.83 11.27 -15.64
C ALA A 126 -4.67 10.25 -16.43
N GLU A 127 -5.14 9.18 -15.78
CA GLU A 127 -5.94 8.13 -16.43
C GLU A 127 -7.42 8.49 -16.57
N THR A 128 -8.00 9.18 -15.58
CA THR A 128 -9.46 9.35 -15.49
C THR A 128 -9.94 10.80 -15.68
N ASN A 129 -9.03 11.78 -15.60
CA ASN A 129 -9.34 13.20 -15.52
C ASN A 129 -10.31 13.55 -14.35
N HIS A 130 -10.32 12.73 -13.30
CA HIS A 130 -11.09 12.93 -12.08
C HIS A 130 -10.15 13.06 -10.88
N LYS A 131 -10.52 13.91 -9.91
CA LYS A 131 -9.81 13.98 -8.63
C LYS A 131 -10.26 12.86 -7.70
N LEU A 132 -9.34 12.29 -6.94
CA LEU A 132 -9.68 11.44 -5.79
C LEU A 132 -10.35 12.28 -4.69
N SER A 133 -11.17 11.64 -3.86
CA SER A 133 -11.73 12.29 -2.67
C SER A 133 -11.20 11.62 -1.41
N ILE A 134 -10.44 12.36 -0.61
CA ILE A 134 -9.82 11.84 0.61
C ILE A 134 -10.77 12.06 1.79
N SER A 135 -11.28 10.98 2.36
CA SER A 135 -12.32 11.03 3.39
C SER A 135 -11.76 11.05 4.81
N SER A 136 -10.51 10.62 5.01
CA SER A 136 -9.84 10.75 6.30
C SER A 136 -8.32 10.68 6.17
N LEU A 137 -7.62 11.32 7.10
CA LEU A 137 -6.15 11.36 7.19
C LEU A 137 -5.74 11.12 8.66
N THR A 138 -4.89 11.95 9.27
CA THR A 138 -4.42 11.72 10.63
C THR A 138 -5.52 11.90 11.69
N ARG A 139 -5.62 10.94 12.62
CA ARG A 139 -6.57 10.97 13.75
C ARG A 139 -5.83 11.00 15.08
N THR A 140 -6.27 11.83 16.01
CA THR A 140 -5.87 11.70 17.41
C THR A 140 -6.62 10.56 18.10
N ILE A 141 -6.09 9.98 19.17
CA ILE A 141 -6.81 8.99 20.00
C ILE A 141 -8.11 9.58 20.55
N GLU A 142 -8.10 10.85 20.96
CA GLU A 142 -9.33 11.57 21.33
C GLU A 142 -10.38 11.59 20.20
N SER A 143 -9.97 11.90 18.97
CA SER A 143 -10.88 11.94 17.82
C SER A 143 -11.38 10.55 17.43
N GLN A 144 -10.52 9.53 17.54
CA GLN A 144 -10.88 8.11 17.33
C GLN A 144 -11.89 7.65 18.39
N ASN A 145 -11.70 8.05 19.65
CA ASN A 145 -12.64 7.76 20.74
C ASN A 145 -14.00 8.43 20.54
N LYS A 146 -14.03 9.64 19.99
CA LYS A 146 -15.29 10.31 19.57
C LYS A 146 -15.96 9.56 18.43
N LEU A 147 -15.20 9.17 17.39
CA LEU A 147 -15.70 8.40 16.24
C LEU A 147 -16.33 7.07 16.66
N ARG A 148 -15.71 6.33 17.59
CA ARG A 148 -16.22 5.05 18.12
C ARG A 148 -17.62 5.14 18.74
N ARG A 149 -18.03 6.32 19.23
CA ARG A 149 -19.37 6.51 19.80
C ARG A 149 -20.46 6.49 18.74
N VAL A 150 -20.12 6.80 17.49
CA VAL A 150 -21.08 6.98 16.40
C VAL A 150 -20.87 6.00 15.24
N ASN A 151 -19.69 5.37 15.15
CA ASN A 151 -19.35 4.41 14.10
C ASN A 151 -18.92 3.07 14.70
N SER A 152 -19.78 2.05 14.57
CA SER A 152 -19.51 0.69 15.04
C SER A 152 -18.39 -0.02 14.27
N ASN A 153 -17.99 0.50 13.10
CA ASN A 153 -16.86 -0.04 12.33
C ASN A 153 -15.52 0.56 12.76
N ALA A 154 -15.51 1.59 13.62
CA ALA A 154 -14.28 2.18 14.09
C ALA A 154 -13.51 1.17 14.97
N THR A 155 -12.21 1.04 14.74
CA THR A 155 -11.34 0.14 15.50
C THR A 155 -11.47 0.40 17.00
N LYS A 156 -11.52 -0.69 17.76
CA LYS A 156 -11.43 -0.68 19.23
C LYS A 156 -9.95 -0.55 19.62
N GLY A 157 -9.54 0.65 20.01
CA GLY A 157 -8.15 0.94 20.41
C GLY A 157 -7.42 1.82 19.40
N GLU A 158 -6.13 1.57 19.24
CA GLU A 158 -5.26 2.33 18.34
C GLU A 158 -5.70 2.20 16.88
N SER A 159 -5.48 3.27 16.14
CA SER A 159 -5.77 3.35 14.70
C SER A 159 -4.47 3.59 13.95
N SER A 160 -4.32 2.97 12.77
CA SER A 160 -3.20 3.25 11.86
C SER A 160 -3.14 4.72 11.42
N HIS A 161 -4.27 5.45 11.49
CA HIS A 161 -4.33 6.90 11.28
C HIS A 161 -3.65 7.71 12.39
N SER A 162 -3.41 7.14 13.57
CA SER A 162 -2.85 7.83 14.74
C SER A 162 -1.33 7.98 14.70
N TYR A 163 -0.71 7.64 13.58
CA TYR A 163 0.72 7.76 13.31
C TYR A 163 1.02 8.62 12.07
N GLY A 164 -0.02 9.20 11.44
CA GLY A 164 0.12 9.99 10.22
C GLY A 164 0.53 9.22 8.97
N ALA A 165 0.49 7.88 9.01
CA ALA A 165 0.90 7.00 7.92
C ALA A 165 -0.26 6.43 7.09
N SER A 166 -1.51 6.79 7.43
CA SER A 166 -2.71 6.23 6.79
C SER A 166 -3.70 7.30 6.34
N PHE A 167 -4.37 7.03 5.23
CA PHE A 167 -5.42 7.87 4.66
C PHE A 167 -6.49 7.01 3.98
N ASP A 168 -7.72 7.55 3.91
CA ASP A 168 -8.85 6.86 3.29
C ASP A 168 -9.21 7.54 1.96
N ILE A 169 -9.20 6.76 0.87
CA ILE A 169 -9.68 7.20 -0.46
C ILE A 169 -11.13 6.77 -0.62
N SER A 170 -12.06 7.71 -0.74
CA SER A 170 -13.46 7.38 -1.00
C SER A 170 -13.65 6.84 -2.43
N TYR A 171 -14.50 5.82 -2.58
CA TYR A 171 -14.97 5.36 -3.90
C TYR A 171 -16.45 5.67 -4.13
N SER A 172 -17.10 6.38 -3.21
CA SER A 172 -18.45 6.93 -3.38
C SER A 172 -18.47 8.39 -3.82
N LYS A 173 -17.30 9.02 -4.01
CA LYS A 173 -17.15 10.41 -4.44
C LYS A 173 -15.80 10.60 -5.15
N TYR A 174 -15.79 11.38 -6.22
CA TYR A 174 -14.59 11.74 -6.99
C TYR A 174 -14.61 13.23 -7.31
N GLY A 175 -13.71 14.00 -6.68
CA GLY A 175 -13.76 15.46 -6.66
C GLY A 175 -15.10 15.94 -6.11
N GLU A 176 -15.79 16.79 -6.84
CA GLU A 176 -17.12 17.27 -6.46
C GLU A 176 -18.27 16.29 -6.79
N LYS A 177 -18.00 15.28 -7.63
CA LYS A 177 -19.03 14.35 -8.10
C LYS A 177 -19.30 13.27 -7.07
N SER A 178 -20.49 13.32 -6.46
CA SER A 178 -21.00 12.28 -5.57
C SER A 178 -21.55 11.08 -6.37
N GLY A 179 -21.42 9.89 -5.79
CA GLY A 179 -21.90 8.65 -6.39
C GLY A 179 -20.74 7.70 -6.72
N ARG A 180 -21.03 6.40 -6.58
CA ARG A 180 -20.08 5.34 -6.91
C ARG A 180 -19.90 5.25 -8.42
N ASN A 181 -18.66 5.28 -8.88
CA ASN A 181 -18.29 5.06 -10.28
C ASN A 181 -17.41 3.82 -10.37
N TYR A 182 -17.95 2.73 -10.93
CA TYR A 182 -17.23 1.45 -11.01
C TYR A 182 -16.00 1.49 -11.91
N ALA A 183 -15.97 2.34 -12.94
CA ALA A 183 -14.80 2.47 -13.80
C ALA A 183 -13.66 3.13 -13.02
N ASN A 184 -13.92 4.27 -12.38
CA ASN A 184 -12.94 4.96 -11.54
C ASN A 184 -12.49 4.08 -10.36
N GLU A 185 -13.41 3.35 -9.72
CA GLU A 185 -13.08 2.44 -8.63
C GLU A 185 -12.11 1.33 -9.07
N ARG A 186 -12.28 0.78 -10.29
CA ARG A 186 -11.35 -0.20 -10.85
C ARG A 186 -9.97 0.39 -11.08
N VAL A 187 -9.89 1.63 -11.58
CA VAL A 187 -8.59 2.31 -11.77
C VAL A 187 -7.88 2.50 -10.44
N VAL A 188 -8.56 3.05 -9.42
CA VAL A 188 -7.96 3.19 -8.08
C VAL A 188 -7.51 1.84 -7.54
N GLN A 189 -8.35 0.81 -7.67
CA GLN A 189 -8.02 -0.51 -7.17
C GLN A 189 -6.79 -1.10 -7.88
N ALA A 190 -6.68 -0.98 -9.20
CA ALA A 190 -5.52 -1.45 -9.96
C ALA A 190 -4.23 -0.71 -9.58
N LEU A 191 -4.30 0.60 -9.32
CA LEU A 191 -3.16 1.38 -8.81
C LEU A 191 -2.73 0.88 -7.42
N LEU A 192 -3.68 0.66 -6.52
CA LEU A 192 -3.39 0.16 -5.17
C LEU A 192 -2.84 -1.27 -5.18
N ASP A 193 -3.38 -2.16 -6.02
CA ASP A 193 -2.90 -3.54 -6.18
C ASP A 193 -1.42 -3.54 -6.61
N ARG A 194 -1.06 -2.72 -7.60
CA ARG A 194 0.33 -2.56 -8.03
C ARG A 194 1.24 -2.08 -6.89
N LEU A 195 0.79 -1.10 -6.11
CA LEU A 195 1.58 -0.58 -4.98
C LEU A 195 1.74 -1.61 -3.84
N VAL A 196 0.79 -2.53 -3.68
CA VAL A 196 0.94 -3.68 -2.78
C VAL A 196 2.00 -4.65 -3.31
N GLU A 197 1.97 -4.97 -4.61
CA GLU A 197 2.97 -5.83 -5.26
C GLU A 197 4.38 -5.24 -5.16
N GLU A 198 4.51 -3.92 -5.32
CA GLU A 198 5.76 -3.18 -5.14
C GLU A 198 6.19 -3.05 -3.67
N GLY A 199 5.37 -3.49 -2.72
CA GLY A 199 5.64 -3.44 -1.30
C GLY A 199 5.63 -2.03 -0.69
N LYS A 200 4.92 -1.09 -1.32
CA LYS A 200 4.83 0.32 -0.89
C LYS A 200 3.67 0.60 0.06
N ILE A 201 2.61 -0.22 0.03
CA ILE A 201 1.43 -0.03 0.87
C ILE A 201 0.84 -1.35 1.39
N TYR A 202 0.00 -1.21 2.39
CA TYR A 202 -1.14 -2.09 2.64
C TYR A 202 -2.44 -1.33 2.36
N TYR A 203 -3.47 -2.02 1.88
CA TYR A 203 -4.81 -1.44 1.81
C TYR A 203 -5.93 -2.43 2.13
N ILE A 204 -7.04 -1.91 2.66
CA ILE A 204 -8.29 -2.64 2.87
C ILE A 204 -9.41 -1.91 2.12
N LYS A 205 -10.19 -2.65 1.33
CA LYS A 205 -11.41 -2.12 0.71
C LYS A 205 -12.59 -2.23 1.68
N GLU A 206 -12.96 -1.13 2.31
CA GLU A 206 -14.07 -1.08 3.26
C GLU A 206 -15.41 -0.90 2.54
N ARG A 207 -16.36 -1.82 2.76
CA ARG A 207 -17.69 -1.75 2.11
C ARG A 207 -18.72 -0.93 2.86
N ARG A 208 -18.64 -0.92 4.20
CA ARG A 208 -19.61 -0.25 5.08
C ARG A 208 -19.37 1.25 5.18
N GLN A 209 -18.13 1.67 5.02
CA GLN A 209 -17.72 3.05 4.77
C GLN A 209 -17.00 3.00 3.43
N PRO A 210 -17.60 3.50 2.33
CA PRO A 210 -17.12 3.22 0.98
C PRO A 210 -15.79 3.91 0.65
N CYS A 211 -14.71 3.36 1.19
CA CYS A 211 -13.35 3.82 1.00
C CYS A 211 -12.35 2.66 0.86
N PHE A 212 -11.19 2.99 0.31
CA PHE A 212 -9.97 2.22 0.46
C PHE A 212 -9.20 2.82 1.64
N HIS A 213 -9.02 2.04 2.70
CA HIS A 213 -8.15 2.36 3.81
C HIS A 213 -6.71 2.02 3.41
N VAL A 214 -5.85 3.03 3.25
CA VAL A 214 -4.48 2.87 2.77
C VAL A 214 -3.51 3.19 3.90
N THR A 215 -2.53 2.33 4.12
CA THR A 215 -1.40 2.56 5.03
C THR A 215 -0.10 2.42 4.25
N VAL A 216 0.76 3.43 4.35
CA VAL A 216 2.07 3.43 3.67
C VAL A 216 3.03 2.53 4.42
N ARG A 217 3.86 1.79 3.68
CA ARG A 217 4.91 0.94 4.23
C ARG A 217 6.21 1.71 4.36
N ASN A 218 6.91 1.50 5.47
CA ASN A 218 8.20 2.13 5.69
C ASN A 218 9.30 1.33 5.00
N THR A 219 9.66 1.75 3.80
CA THR A 219 10.74 1.13 3.00
C THR A 219 12.13 1.34 3.59
N LYS A 220 12.28 2.21 4.60
CA LYS A 220 13.55 2.44 5.31
C LYS A 220 13.83 1.35 6.35
N ILE A 221 12.85 0.49 6.66
CA ILE A 221 12.99 -0.61 7.61
C ILE A 221 12.90 -1.94 6.84
N ASP A 222 14.01 -2.68 6.81
CA ASP A 222 14.00 -4.05 6.31
C ASP A 222 13.57 -5.01 7.42
N PHE A 223 12.26 -5.27 7.50
CA PHE A 223 11.69 -6.23 8.46
C PHE A 223 12.26 -7.66 8.29
N LYS A 224 12.80 -8.02 7.11
CA LYS A 224 13.39 -9.34 6.86
C LYS A 224 14.71 -9.54 7.61
N ASN A 225 15.40 -8.44 7.93
CA ASN A 225 16.65 -8.46 8.71
C ASN A 225 16.43 -8.27 10.22
N MET A 226 15.27 -7.76 10.65
CA MET A 226 14.96 -7.57 12.08
C MET A 226 14.50 -8.84 12.82
N VAL A 227 13.99 -9.85 12.09
CA VAL A 227 13.53 -11.13 12.70
C VAL A 227 14.65 -12.17 12.78
N LYS A 228 15.86 -11.85 12.27
CA LYS A 228 17.02 -12.76 12.24
C LYS A 228 18.07 -12.46 13.33
N SER A 229 17.80 -11.52 14.24
CA SER A 229 18.66 -11.20 15.40
C SER A 229 18.00 -11.61 16.70
#